data_AF-A0A925GHL9-F1
#
_entry.id   AF-A0A925GHL9-F1
#
_cell.length_a   1.000
_cell.length_b   1.000
_cell.length_c   1.000
_cell.angle_alpha   90.00
_cell.angle_beta   90.00
_cell.angle_gamma   90.00
#
_symmetry.space_group_name_H-M   'P 1'
#
loop_
_entity.id
_entity.type
_entity.pdbx_description
1 polymer ?
#
loop_
_entity_poly.entity_id
_entity_poly.type
_entity_poly.pdbx_seq_one_letter_code
_entity_poly.pdbx_strand_id
1 'polypeptide(L)'
;EPSFVDGVLCLVFAGVAFQNLLLFSWFEAETDRRANESSLAVHWGNDPTRRVLNGLAWVVLLLAGLSFALAPDVRPRAVAAVEGAMGAVLFVISCFPAYFARHKSYRWVGDGVFWLPWVLGGTLWTY
;
A
#
# COMPACT_ATOMS: atom_id res chain seq x y z
N GLU A 1 1.89 -18.48 -20.60
CA GLU A 1 1.96 -17.02 -20.73
C GLU A 1 1.33 -16.39 -19.49
N PRO A 2 1.79 -15.21 -19.03
CA PRO A 2 1.18 -14.55 -17.88
C PRO A 2 -0.30 -14.29 -18.20
N SER A 3 -1.17 -14.66 -17.26
CA SER A 3 -2.60 -14.38 -17.38
C SER A 3 -2.87 -12.89 -17.21
N PHE A 4 -4.03 -12.42 -17.67
CA PHE A 4 -4.46 -11.05 -17.43
C PHE A 4 -4.43 -10.69 -15.93
N VAL A 5 -4.81 -11.65 -15.06
CA VAL A 5 -4.78 -11.49 -13.60
C VAL A 5 -3.36 -11.25 -13.10
N ASP A 6 -2.37 -11.98 -13.62
CA ASP A 6 -0.97 -11.79 -13.21
C ASP A 6 -0.47 -10.38 -13.55
N GLY A 7 -0.86 -9.84 -14.71
CA GLY A 7 -0.55 -8.46 -15.09
C GLY A 7 -1.19 -7.44 -14.14
N VAL A 8 -2.45 -7.67 -13.73
CA VAL A 8 -3.14 -6.81 -12.77
C VAL A 8 -2.49 -6.90 -11.38
N LEU A 9 -2.10 -8.09 -10.92
CA LEU A 9 -1.40 -8.26 -9.64
C LEU A 9 -0.07 -7.50 -9.60
N CYS A 10 0.72 -7.52 -10.69
CA CYS A 10 1.92 -6.70 -10.80
C CYS A 10 1.61 -5.19 -10.63
N LEU A 11 0.50 -4.71 -11.20
CA LEU A 11 0.05 -3.32 -11.03
C LEU A 11 -0.42 -3.04 -9.61
N VAL A 12 -1.11 -3.98 -8.96
CA VAL A 12 -1.53 -3.86 -7.56
C VAL A 12 -0.30 -3.77 -6.66
N PHE A 13 0.68 -4.65 -6.81
CA PHE A 13 1.93 -4.60 -6.05
C PHE A 13 2.68 -3.27 -6.24
N ALA A 14 2.82 -2.81 -7.49
CA ALA A 14 3.42 -1.51 -7.77
C ALA A 14 2.62 -0.36 -7.12
N GLY A 15 1.29 -0.45 -7.15
CA GLY A 15 0.39 0.49 -6.50
C GLY A 15 0.55 0.52 -4.98
N VAL A 16 0.67 -0.65 -4.33
CA VAL A 16 0.96 -0.77 -2.89
C VAL A 16 2.31 -0.14 -2.56
N ALA A 17 3.34 -0.42 -3.35
CA ALA A 17 4.66 0.17 -3.16
C ALA A 17 4.65 1.69 -3.30
N PHE A 18 3.94 2.20 -4.30
CA PHE A 18 3.78 3.64 -4.48
C PHE A 18 2.95 4.27 -3.36
N GLN A 19 1.90 3.59 -2.88
CA GLN A 19 1.11 4.01 -1.73
C GLN A 19 1.97 4.14 -0.48
N ASN A 20 2.88 3.20 -0.22
CA ASN A 20 3.82 3.27 0.91
C ASN A 20 4.76 4.49 0.82
N LEU A 21 5.31 4.75 -0.36
CA LEU A 21 6.17 5.93 -0.58
C LEU A 21 5.41 7.25 -0.43
N LEU A 22 4.19 7.33 -0.97
CA LEU A 22 3.32 8.50 -0.81
C LEU A 22 2.92 8.72 0.64
N LEU A 23 2.65 7.64 1.38
CA LEU A 23 2.34 7.69 2.80
C LEU A 23 3.50 8.34 3.57
N PHE A 24 4.74 7.91 3.32
CA PHE A 24 5.92 8.52 3.96
C PHE A 24 6.08 9.98 3.60
N SER A 25 5.99 10.31 2.31
CA SER A 25 6.06 11.69 1.87
C SER A 25 4.98 12.56 2.53
N TRP A 26 3.77 12.02 2.73
CA TRP A 26 2.68 12.74 3.38
C TRP A 26 2.90 12.96 4.88
N PHE A 27 3.36 11.93 5.62
CA PHE A 27 3.66 12.06 7.05
C PHE A 27 4.85 13.00 7.31
N GLU A 28 5.86 12.99 6.44
CA GLU A 28 7.10 13.74 6.62
C GLU A 28 7.03 15.16 6.04
N ALA A 29 6.01 15.49 5.24
CA ALA A 29 5.82 16.75 4.53
C ALA A 29 6.11 18.04 5.34
N GLU A 30 5.63 18.11 6.59
CA GLU A 30 5.85 19.28 7.46
C GLU A 30 7.28 19.33 8.03
N THR A 31 7.87 18.17 8.27
CA THR A 31 9.27 18.06 8.73
C THR A 31 10.21 18.41 7.58
N ASP A 32 9.96 17.87 6.39
CA ASP A 32 10.73 18.11 5.16
C ASP A 32 10.70 19.60 4.79
N ARG A 33 9.52 20.23 4.87
CA ARG A 33 9.37 21.67 4.60
C ARG A 33 10.23 22.52 5.53
N ARG A 34 10.34 22.15 6.82
CA ARG A 34 11.17 22.86 7.81
C ARG A 34 12.66 22.58 7.62
N ALA A 35 13.01 21.40 7.12
CA ALA A 35 14.38 20.99 6.83
C ALA A 35 14.88 21.43 5.43
N ASN A 36 14.02 22.07 4.62
CA ASN A 36 14.29 22.44 3.23
C ASN A 36 14.59 21.21 2.34
N GLU A 37 14.02 20.05 2.71
CA GLU A 37 14.09 18.81 1.95
C GLU A 37 12.92 18.70 0.96
N SER A 38 13.19 18.10 -0.20
CA SER A 38 12.21 17.99 -1.29
C SER A 38 11.48 16.65 -1.23
N SER A 39 10.17 16.67 -0.95
CA SER A 39 9.29 15.50 -1.09
C SER A 39 8.02 15.84 -1.88
N LEU A 40 7.34 14.83 -2.43
CA LEU A 40 6.13 15.02 -3.27
C LEU A 40 5.06 15.86 -2.53
N ALA A 41 4.91 15.64 -1.22
CA ALA A 41 3.98 16.41 -0.39
C ALA A 41 4.41 17.86 -0.13
N VAL A 42 5.71 18.18 -0.19
CA VAL A 42 6.20 19.56 -0.13
C VAL A 42 5.85 20.30 -1.43
N HIS A 43 5.97 19.62 -2.58
CA HIS A 43 5.67 20.21 -3.89
C HIS A 43 4.18 20.35 -4.19
N TRP A 44 3.38 19.31 -3.88
CA TRP A 44 1.94 19.31 -4.16
C TRP A 44 1.09 19.92 -3.05
N GLY A 45 1.61 19.95 -1.81
CA GLY A 45 0.85 20.34 -0.63
C GLY A 45 0.15 19.15 0.04
N ASN A 46 -0.22 19.33 1.31
CA ASN A 46 -0.61 18.21 2.18
C ASN A 46 -1.98 17.60 1.82
N ASP A 47 -2.96 18.45 1.51
CA ASP A 47 -4.32 18.03 1.16
C ASP A 47 -4.44 17.27 -0.17
N PRO A 48 -3.84 17.73 -1.29
CA PRO A 48 -3.87 16.98 -2.54
C PRO A 48 -3.09 15.67 -2.43
N THR A 49 -1.94 15.62 -1.73
CA THR A 49 -1.24 14.35 -1.49
C THR A 49 -2.11 13.36 -0.75
N ARG A 50 -2.85 13.80 0.28
CA ARG A 50 -3.80 12.93 0.99
C ARG A 50 -4.93 12.41 0.09
N ARG A 51 -5.46 13.25 -0.80
CA ARG A 51 -6.49 12.82 -1.77
C ARG A 51 -5.95 11.79 -2.75
N VAL A 52 -4.74 12.01 -3.29
CA VAL A 52 -4.06 11.06 -4.19
C VAL A 52 -3.78 9.75 -3.47
N LEU A 53 -3.26 9.80 -2.24
CA LEU A 53 -3.00 8.62 -1.41
C LEU A 53 -4.28 7.80 -1.19
N ASN A 54 -5.37 8.45 -0.79
CA ASN A 54 -6.64 7.76 -0.56
C ASN A 54 -7.27 7.25 -1.87
N GLY A 55 -7.18 8.01 -2.96
CA GLY A 55 -7.65 7.57 -4.28
C GLY A 55 -6.88 6.35 -4.78
N LEU A 56 -5.56 6.36 -4.63
CA LEU A 56 -4.69 5.22 -4.95
C LEU A 56 -5.03 4.01 -4.09
N ALA A 57 -5.24 4.20 -2.78
CA ALA A 57 -5.63 3.11 -1.88
C ALA A 57 -6.94 2.44 -2.33
N TRP A 58 -7.95 3.22 -2.71
CA TRP A 58 -9.20 2.67 -3.26
C TRP A 58 -8.98 1.91 -4.57
N VAL A 59 -8.17 2.45 -5.49
CA VAL A 59 -7.84 1.76 -6.74
C VAL A 59 -7.13 0.43 -6.47
N VAL A 60 -6.13 0.41 -5.59
CA VAL A 60 -5.40 -0.80 -5.18
C VAL A 60 -6.36 -1.84 -4.59
N LEU A 61 -7.23 -1.45 -3.67
CA LEU A 61 -8.20 -2.35 -3.03
C LEU A 61 -9.22 -2.91 -4.04
N LEU A 62 -9.71 -2.08 -4.97
CA LEU A 62 -10.64 -2.51 -6.02
C LEU A 62 -9.98 -3.49 -6.98
N LEU A 63 -8.75 -3.21 -7.43
CA LEU A 63 -8.02 -4.09 -8.33
C LEU A 63 -7.63 -5.41 -7.64
N ALA A 64 -7.20 -5.36 -6.38
CA ALA A 64 -6.93 -6.57 -5.59
C ALA A 64 -8.20 -7.42 -5.41
N GLY A 65 -9.34 -6.79 -5.09
CA GLY A 65 -10.64 -7.47 -4.97
C GLY A 65 -11.12 -8.07 -6.29
N LEU A 66 -10.94 -7.37 -7.40
CA LEU A 66 -11.25 -7.87 -8.73
C LEU A 66 -10.35 -9.06 -9.11
N SER A 67 -9.04 -8.96 -8.89
CA SER A 67 -8.09 -10.05 -9.11
C SER A 67 -8.43 -11.27 -8.26
N PHE A 68 -8.85 -11.08 -7.00
CA PHE A 68 -9.30 -12.17 -6.13
C PHE A 68 -10.53 -12.88 -6.69
N ALA A 69 -11.51 -12.13 -7.19
CA ALA A 69 -12.76 -12.67 -7.73
C ALA A 69 -12.55 -13.38 -9.10
N LEU A 70 -11.64 -12.88 -9.93
CA LEU A 70 -11.37 -13.42 -11.27
C LEU A 70 -10.24 -14.46 -11.29
N ALA A 71 -9.51 -14.65 -10.19
CA ALA A 71 -8.39 -15.58 -10.12
C ALA A 71 -8.84 -17.03 -10.39
N PRO A 72 -8.26 -17.70 -11.42
CA PRO A 72 -8.65 -19.05 -11.80
C PRO A 72 -8.24 -20.09 -10.76
N ASP A 73 -7.08 -19.89 -10.14
CA ASP A 73 -6.46 -20.84 -9.22
C ASP A 73 -6.27 -20.26 -7.81
N VAL A 74 -5.97 -21.14 -6.86
CA VAL A 74 -5.70 -20.77 -5.46
C VAL A 74 -4.51 -19.83 -5.33
N ARG A 75 -3.46 -19.99 -6.16
CA ARG A 75 -2.23 -19.20 -6.06
C ARG A 75 -2.44 -17.70 -6.39
N PRO A 76 -2.94 -17.29 -7.57
CA PRO A 76 -3.21 -15.88 -7.85
C PRO A 76 -4.23 -15.27 -6.88
N ARG A 77 -5.19 -16.07 -6.42
CA ARG A 77 -6.18 -15.64 -5.42
C ARG A 77 -5.53 -15.33 -4.06
N ALA A 78 -4.61 -16.18 -3.62
CA ALA A 78 -3.83 -15.95 -2.40
C ALA A 78 -2.96 -14.69 -2.53
N VAL A 79 -2.29 -14.48 -3.66
CA VAL A 79 -1.50 -13.27 -3.93
C VAL A 79 -2.39 -12.02 -3.88
N ALA A 80 -3.53 -12.03 -4.55
CA ALA A 80 -4.50 -10.94 -4.54
C ALA A 80 -4.97 -10.59 -3.11
N ALA A 81 -5.23 -11.61 -2.28
CA ALA A 81 -5.64 -11.42 -0.89
C ALA A 81 -4.53 -10.77 -0.04
N VAL A 82 -3.28 -11.22 -0.21
CA VAL A 82 -2.13 -10.67 0.51
C VAL A 82 -1.87 -9.22 0.10
N GLU A 83 -1.83 -8.93 -1.20
CA GLU A 83 -1.64 -7.56 -1.70
C GLU A 83 -2.78 -6.62 -1.29
N GLY A 84 -4.02 -7.12 -1.33
CA GLY A 84 -5.18 -6.40 -0.81
C GLY A 84 -5.05 -6.09 0.68
N ALA A 85 -4.55 -7.04 1.49
CA ALA A 85 -4.28 -6.82 2.90
C ALA A 85 -3.17 -5.76 3.12
N MET A 86 -2.10 -5.79 2.31
CA MET A 86 -1.05 -4.76 2.35
C MET A 86 -1.62 -3.37 2.08
N GLY A 87 -2.39 -3.21 1.00
CA GLY A 87 -3.05 -1.95 0.64
C GLY A 87 -4.04 -1.48 1.71
N ALA A 88 -4.79 -2.40 2.32
CA ALA A 88 -5.72 -2.12 3.40
C ALA A 88 -5.00 -1.60 4.66
N VAL A 89 -3.89 -2.21 5.05
CA VAL A 89 -3.07 -1.74 6.17
C VAL A 89 -2.58 -0.32 5.92
N LEU A 90 -2.01 -0.04 4.74
CA LEU A 90 -1.55 1.30 4.38
C LEU A 90 -2.70 2.33 4.37
N PHE A 91 -3.91 1.93 3.96
CA PHE A 91 -5.11 2.77 4.03
C PHE A 91 -5.54 3.04 5.47
N VAL A 92 -5.51 2.04 6.34
CA VAL A 92 -5.78 2.23 7.78
C VAL A 92 -4.78 3.24 8.38
N ILE A 93 -3.50 3.17 8.02
CA ILE A 93 -2.51 4.14 8.48
C ILE A 93 -2.87 5.56 8.03
N SER A 94 -3.34 5.75 6.78
CA SER A 94 -3.75 7.07 6.29
C SER A 94 -5.06 7.59 6.92
N CYS A 95 -5.94 6.69 7.38
CA CYS A 95 -7.16 7.04 8.11
C CYS A 95 -6.89 7.47 9.56
N PHE A 96 -5.88 6.89 10.23
CA PHE A 96 -5.55 7.17 11.64
C PHE A 96 -4.18 7.84 11.82
N PRO A 97 -3.91 8.98 11.16
CA PRO A 97 -2.57 9.56 11.14
C PRO A 97 -2.06 9.97 12.51
N ALA A 98 -2.91 10.51 13.38
CA ALA A 98 -2.51 10.93 14.72
C ALA A 98 -1.98 9.76 15.57
N TYR A 99 -2.52 8.56 15.38
CA TYR A 99 -2.08 7.35 16.09
C TYR A 99 -0.71 6.90 15.56
N PHE A 100 -0.57 6.77 14.24
CA PHE A 100 0.64 6.25 13.61
C PHE A 100 1.80 7.26 13.50
N ALA A 101 1.52 8.56 13.58
CA ALA A 101 2.53 9.60 13.70
C ALA A 101 3.32 9.47 15.02
N ARG A 102 2.68 8.97 16.07
CA ARG A 102 3.30 8.77 17.37
C ARG A 102 4.47 7.77 17.23
N HIS A 103 5.66 8.17 17.68
CA HIS A 103 6.89 7.37 17.59
C HIS A 103 7.31 6.94 16.17
N LYS A 104 6.84 7.61 15.10
CA LYS A 104 7.11 7.24 13.69
C LYS A 104 6.69 5.80 13.35
N SER A 105 5.66 5.27 14.04
CA SER A 105 5.16 3.90 13.82
C SER A 105 4.62 3.69 12.40
N TYR A 106 4.18 4.74 11.70
CA TYR A 106 3.79 4.66 10.29
C TYR A 106 4.89 4.05 9.40
N ARG A 107 6.17 4.28 9.72
CA ARG A 107 7.30 3.81 8.92
C ARG A 107 7.55 2.32 9.11
N TRP A 108 7.59 1.89 10.38
CA TRP A 108 7.76 0.47 10.74
C TRP A 108 6.60 -0.39 10.25
N VAL A 109 5.35 0.08 10.44
CA VAL A 109 4.17 -0.67 10.01
C VAL A 109 4.00 -0.60 8.49
N GLY A 110 4.30 0.54 7.88
CA GLY A 110 4.27 0.73 6.43
C GLY A 110 5.25 -0.18 5.70
N ASP A 111 6.54 -0.15 6.03
CA ASP A 111 7.52 -1.07 5.44
C ASP A 111 7.29 -2.52 5.87
N GLY A 112 6.71 -2.72 7.05
CA GLY A 112 6.28 -4.02 7.56
C GLY A 112 5.28 -4.74 6.68
N VAL A 113 4.47 -4.03 5.88
CA VAL A 113 3.47 -4.68 5.00
C VAL A 113 4.10 -5.60 3.97
N PHE A 114 5.33 -5.33 3.51
CA PHE A 114 6.05 -6.19 2.56
C PHE A 114 6.49 -7.53 3.16
N TRP A 115 6.40 -7.69 4.47
CA TRP A 115 6.62 -8.98 5.15
C TRP A 115 5.34 -9.82 5.23
N LEU A 116 4.16 -9.26 4.92
CA LEU A 116 2.89 -10.01 4.93
C LEU A 116 2.89 -11.24 4.01
N PRO A 117 3.47 -11.23 2.79
CA PRO A 117 3.60 -12.45 1.99
C PRO A 117 4.38 -13.56 2.70
N TRP A 118 5.36 -13.23 3.53
CA TRP A 118 6.08 -14.24 4.30
C TRP A 118 5.22 -14.79 5.45
N VAL A 119 4.57 -13.89 6.19
CA VAL A 119 3.74 -14.24 7.36
C VAL A 119 2.48 -15.02 6.97
N LEU A 120 1.79 -14.59 5.91
CA LEU A 120 0.54 -15.17 5.43
C LEU A 120 0.76 -16.19 4.32
N GLY A 121 1.76 -16.00 3.46
CA GLY A 121 2.07 -16.92 2.38
C GLY A 121 2.76 -18.20 2.86
N GLY A 122 3.53 -18.16 3.94
CA GLY A 122 4.09 -19.37 4.56
C GLY A 122 3.03 -20.38 5.01
N THR A 123 1.83 -19.90 5.37
CA THR A 123 0.68 -20.74 5.70
C THR A 123 -0.20 -21.11 4.50
N LEU A 124 -0.09 -20.41 3.37
CA LEU A 124 -0.87 -20.67 2.14
C LEU A 124 -0.13 -21.55 1.12
N TRP A 125 1.19 -21.70 1.22
CA TRP A 125 2.02 -22.51 0.30
C TRP A 125 2.28 -23.94 0.81
N THR A 126 1.92 -24.21 2.07
CA THR A 126 2.10 -25.51 2.74
C THR A 126 0.86 -26.42 2.65
N TYR A 127 -0.22 -25.95 2.03
CA TYR A 127 -1.44 -26.71 1.72
C TYR A 127 -1.74 -26.65 0.22
#